data_AF-A0A2I4D172-F1
#
_entry.id   AF-A0A2I4D172-F1
#
_cell.length_a   1.000
_cell.length_b   1.000
_cell.length_c   1.000
_cell.angle_alpha   90.00
_cell.angle_beta   90.00
_cell.angle_gamma   90.00
#
_symmetry.space_group_name_H-M   'P 1'
#
loop_
_entity.id
_entity.type
_entity.pdbx_description
1 polymer ?
#
loop_
_entity_poly.entity_id
_entity_poly.type
_entity_poly.pdbx_seq_one_letter_code
_entity_poly.pdbx_strand_id
1 'polypeptide(L)'
;MEAPSGRNRQVFRTQTNRSCSSSDWTAESKTGRGDTRTAGVSSEDSNRTISRRKQLAGDDDDVIADVIRLPDSVETNHPPSNITDELKKKSEKHDEALKQLETHLTHLSQEVFGLWEEVEEVMKMKKTRVSELDLKLSDCEKRRVDEIRVLLRKHLLLLEEISFLPPPDLQRLIHTETQVLNQSLLANRRSVALLLLHLQEEILQQETFLLLQWEQSLNLWRSSRIHETVDQIRALCSSDEDLQLVSDQQNQIQLALTEERCDIIRKICSLVPPTCSSAVVSDWFSELTSINQQIDRLHEDLLHQLTGVHLQRCQNQQAAVERCQVALSALQVSDQQVDDIISSQVLPLIGQKQSQDEEQVAALDQVCRHSVSRHAVSISRCVFAVMQAAAMIWETHCCRWKRREEELQQHLDDIRQTQQQHIQRKTVRVDALLEGLRQESSEDALKTSLDRTVLSLKDIEDSCRQCVSGQWEVLDHFPSLFMEDLVSYSRNICSFFRLSHAYLPVTMETTISHTHTRS
;
A
#
# COMPACT_ATOMS: atom_id res chain seq x y z
N MET A 1 11.00 18.86 -22.99
CA MET A 1 10.12 18.72 -21.81
C MET A 1 11.03 18.55 -20.61
N GLU A 2 11.28 19.67 -19.95
CA GLU A 2 12.20 19.77 -18.81
C GLU A 2 11.56 19.15 -17.55
N ALA A 3 12.36 18.37 -16.83
CA ALA A 3 12.00 17.77 -15.55
C ALA A 3 11.92 18.84 -14.44
N PRO A 4 10.94 18.81 -13.53
CA PRO A 4 10.92 19.73 -12.41
C PRO A 4 11.93 19.29 -11.33
N SER A 5 13.08 19.97 -11.36
CA SER A 5 13.89 20.48 -10.24
C SER A 5 13.78 19.77 -8.88
N GLY A 6 14.84 19.03 -8.53
CA GLY A 6 15.09 18.43 -7.21
C GLY A 6 15.43 19.41 -6.07
N ARG A 7 14.96 20.66 -6.09
CA ARG A 7 15.20 21.63 -5.00
C ARG A 7 14.29 21.43 -3.78
N ASN A 8 13.12 20.83 -3.93
CA ASN A 8 12.15 20.74 -2.82
C ASN A 8 12.38 19.56 -1.86
N ARG A 9 13.18 18.55 -2.25
CA ARG A 9 13.58 17.46 -1.34
C ARG A 9 14.61 17.86 -0.29
N GLN A 10 15.31 18.97 -0.49
CA GLN A 10 16.48 19.33 0.32
C GLN A 10 16.12 20.25 1.51
N VAL A 11 14.99 20.96 1.44
CA VAL A 11 14.55 21.85 2.53
C VAL A 11 14.01 21.05 3.72
N PHE A 12 13.27 19.96 3.48
CA PHE A 12 12.72 19.14 4.57
C PHE A 12 13.76 18.25 5.28
N ARG A 13 14.80 17.76 4.58
CA ARG A 13 15.89 16.98 5.20
C ARG A 13 16.91 17.84 5.97
N THR A 14 17.04 19.13 5.65
CA THR A 14 18.05 19.99 6.30
C THR A 14 17.58 20.59 7.63
N GLN A 15 16.27 20.70 7.87
CA GLN A 15 15.72 21.09 9.18
C GLN A 15 15.57 19.91 10.15
N THR A 16 15.24 18.70 9.69
CA THR A 16 15.19 17.51 10.54
C THR A 16 16.58 17.04 11.02
N ASN A 17 17.64 17.19 10.21
CA ASN A 17 19.00 16.83 10.62
C ASN A 17 19.65 17.81 11.62
N ARG A 18 19.08 19.00 11.85
CA ARG A 18 19.61 19.96 12.85
C ARG A 18 19.14 19.67 14.29
N SER A 19 18.13 18.82 14.49
CA SER A 19 17.63 18.46 15.81
C SER A 19 18.14 17.12 16.36
N CYS A 20 18.91 16.35 15.57
CA CYS A 20 19.49 15.05 16.00
C CYS A 20 21.03 15.06 16.17
N SER A 21 21.67 16.23 16.14
CA SER A 21 23.13 16.35 16.28
C SER A 21 23.53 16.98 17.61
N SER A 22 23.15 16.38 18.74
CA SER A 22 23.78 16.67 20.03
C SER A 22 23.54 15.54 21.04
N SER A 23 24.39 14.52 21.01
CA SER A 23 24.78 13.74 22.20
C SER A 23 25.85 12.72 21.81
N ASP A 24 27.08 13.20 21.63
CA ASP A 24 28.27 12.39 21.85
C ASP A 24 28.62 12.47 23.34
N TRP A 25 28.51 11.35 24.06
CA TRP A 25 29.37 11.05 25.21
C TRP A 25 29.71 9.57 25.22
N THR A 26 31.01 9.32 25.33
CA THR A 26 31.70 8.04 25.37
C THR A 26 31.76 7.45 26.78
N ALA A 27 31.85 6.12 26.82
CA ALA A 27 32.60 5.26 27.74
C ALA A 27 31.99 4.78 29.09
N GLU A 28 31.93 3.44 29.17
CA GLU A 28 32.37 2.54 30.25
C GLU A 28 31.48 2.19 31.47
N SER A 29 31.03 0.92 31.44
CA SER A 29 31.21 -0.14 32.46
C SER A 29 30.61 0.03 33.86
N LYS A 30 29.60 -0.80 34.20
CA LYS A 30 29.67 -1.85 35.26
C LYS A 30 28.30 -2.51 35.58
N THR A 31 28.29 -3.85 35.47
CA THR A 31 27.80 -4.89 36.40
C THR A 31 26.56 -4.69 37.29
N GLY A 32 25.65 -5.67 37.26
CA GLY A 32 24.78 -6.07 38.39
C GLY A 32 23.34 -6.38 37.96
N ARG A 33 22.96 -7.66 37.73
CA ARG A 33 22.28 -8.59 38.67
C ARG A 33 20.91 -8.12 39.20
N GLY A 34 19.90 -8.98 39.01
CA GLY A 34 18.58 -8.92 39.67
C GLY A 34 17.46 -9.31 38.69
N ASP A 35 17.34 -10.59 38.34
CA ASP A 35 16.39 -11.55 38.94
C ASP A 35 14.92 -11.36 38.50
N THR A 36 14.57 -12.26 37.58
CA THR A 36 13.29 -12.93 37.36
C THR A 36 12.36 -13.04 38.57
N ARG A 37 11.05 -12.81 38.36
CA ARG A 37 10.01 -13.79 38.72
C ARG A 37 8.58 -13.40 38.28
N THR A 38 7.97 -14.35 37.55
CA THR A 38 6.57 -14.88 37.67
C THR A 38 5.39 -13.93 37.42
N ALA A 39 4.26 -14.33 36.81
CA ALA A 39 3.69 -15.64 36.56
C ALA A 39 2.77 -15.58 35.34
N GLY A 40 2.72 -16.67 34.56
CA GLY A 40 1.57 -16.98 33.73
C GLY A 40 0.52 -17.75 34.55
N VAL A 41 -0.75 -17.61 34.17
CA VAL A 41 -1.78 -18.62 34.42
C VAL A 41 -2.65 -18.69 33.15
N SER A 42 -2.70 -19.91 32.61
CA SER A 42 -3.55 -20.40 31.54
C SER A 42 -4.89 -20.89 32.09
N SER A 43 -5.86 -21.10 31.19
CA SER A 43 -7.04 -22.00 31.21
C SER A 43 -8.30 -21.20 30.83
N GLU A 44 -8.92 -21.40 29.66
CA GLU A 44 -9.84 -22.52 29.33
C GLU A 44 -10.88 -22.72 30.46
N ASP A 45 -12.19 -22.73 30.27
CA ASP A 45 -12.96 -23.26 29.15
C ASP A 45 -14.47 -22.94 29.32
N SER A 46 -15.22 -23.11 28.23
CA SER A 46 -16.59 -23.68 28.20
C SER A 46 -17.86 -22.88 28.60
N ASN A 47 -18.65 -22.63 27.54
CA ASN A 47 -19.97 -23.25 27.23
C ASN A 47 -21.32 -22.50 27.37
N ARG A 48 -22.03 -22.48 26.22
CA ARG A 48 -23.50 -22.72 25.98
C ARG A 48 -24.49 -21.62 26.46
N THR A 49 -25.52 -21.16 25.72
CA THR A 49 -26.61 -21.92 25.06
C THR A 49 -27.63 -20.97 24.34
N ILE A 50 -28.02 -21.28 23.09
CA ILE A 50 -29.39 -21.37 22.48
C ILE A 50 -30.28 -20.13 22.11
N SER A 51 -30.70 -20.18 20.82
CA SER A 51 -31.97 -19.84 20.11
C SER A 51 -32.62 -18.46 20.14
N ARG A 52 -32.88 -17.93 18.92
CA ARG A 52 -34.24 -17.92 18.33
C ARG A 52 -34.25 -17.68 16.82
N ARG A 53 -35.04 -18.51 16.11
CA ARG A 53 -35.40 -18.46 14.69
C ARG A 53 -36.91 -18.25 14.58
N LYS A 54 -37.35 -17.38 13.67
CA LYS A 54 -38.68 -17.30 13.01
C LYS A 54 -38.40 -16.55 11.70
N GLN A 55 -38.32 -17.17 10.51
CA GLN A 55 -39.36 -17.76 9.66
C GLN A 55 -40.62 -16.90 9.50
N LEU A 56 -40.77 -16.35 8.28
CA LEU A 56 -42.02 -16.25 7.53
C LEU A 56 -41.66 -16.47 6.05
N ALA A 57 -42.37 -17.41 5.44
CA ALA A 57 -42.30 -17.80 4.03
C ALA A 57 -43.49 -17.18 3.28
N GLY A 58 -43.35 -17.05 1.97
CA GLY A 58 -44.42 -16.78 1.01
C GLY A 58 -43.87 -17.03 -0.39
N ASP A 59 -44.29 -18.15 -0.98
CA ASP A 59 -44.05 -18.59 -2.35
C ASP A 59 -44.63 -17.61 -3.38
N ASP A 60 -44.02 -17.55 -4.56
CA ASP A 60 -44.72 -17.81 -5.83
C ASP A 60 -43.66 -18.04 -6.94
N ASP A 61 -43.76 -19.22 -7.57
CA ASP A 61 -43.01 -19.68 -8.73
C ASP A 61 -43.78 -19.39 -10.03
N ASP A 62 -43.05 -19.48 -11.15
CA ASP A 62 -43.47 -19.56 -12.56
C ASP A 62 -43.77 -18.24 -13.31
N VAL A 63 -42.91 -17.92 -14.30
CA VAL A 63 -43.11 -18.36 -15.70
C VAL A 63 -41.87 -17.97 -16.53
N ILE A 64 -41.37 -18.98 -17.26
CA ILE A 64 -40.28 -18.95 -18.24
C ILE A 64 -40.74 -18.33 -19.57
N ALA A 65 -39.75 -17.75 -20.27
CA ALA A 65 -39.68 -17.44 -21.71
C ALA A 65 -40.14 -16.04 -22.16
N ASP A 66 -39.16 -15.19 -22.47
CA ASP A 66 -38.99 -14.65 -23.82
C ASP A 66 -37.52 -14.28 -24.05
N VAL A 67 -36.82 -15.08 -24.86
CA VAL A 67 -36.37 -14.73 -26.22
C VAL A 67 -35.13 -13.83 -26.25
N ILE A 68 -34.00 -14.52 -26.44
CA ILE A 68 -32.87 -14.20 -27.31
C ILE A 68 -33.08 -12.94 -28.15
N ARG A 69 -32.27 -11.90 -27.90
CA ARG A 69 -31.69 -11.02 -28.92
C ARG A 69 -30.60 -10.15 -28.28
N LEU A 70 -29.36 -10.58 -28.44
CA LEU A 70 -28.24 -9.66 -28.52
C LEU A 70 -28.43 -8.76 -29.76
N PRO A 71 -28.07 -7.48 -29.68
CA PRO A 71 -27.48 -6.78 -30.80
C PRO A 71 -25.99 -6.56 -30.54
N ASP A 72 -25.18 -7.12 -31.43
CA ASP A 72 -23.88 -6.56 -31.78
C ASP A 72 -24.10 -5.16 -32.35
N SER A 73 -23.79 -4.13 -31.57
CA SER A 73 -23.52 -2.80 -32.09
C SER A 73 -22.57 -2.06 -31.17
N VAL A 74 -21.41 -1.72 -31.73
CA VAL A 74 -20.44 -0.78 -31.18
C VAL A 74 -21.13 0.56 -30.92
N GLU A 75 -21.53 0.80 -29.67
CA GLU A 75 -21.80 2.14 -29.15
C GLU A 75 -20.71 2.49 -28.14
N THR A 76 -19.68 3.15 -28.67
CA THR A 76 -18.88 4.11 -27.92
C THR A 76 -19.82 5.14 -27.30
N ASN A 77 -20.13 5.04 -26.00
CA ASN A 77 -20.55 6.13 -25.10
C ASN A 77 -20.93 5.58 -23.72
N HIS A 78 -19.94 5.10 -22.95
CA HIS A 78 -20.06 5.16 -21.50
C HIS A 78 -19.41 6.47 -21.03
N PRO A 79 -20.12 7.34 -20.29
CA PRO A 79 -19.53 8.57 -19.76
C PRO A 79 -18.40 8.20 -18.79
N PRO A 80 -17.28 8.95 -18.80
CA PRO A 80 -16.21 8.73 -17.85
C PRO A 80 -16.78 8.89 -16.44
N SER A 81 -16.39 7.96 -15.58
CA SER A 81 -16.85 7.79 -14.22
C SER A 81 -16.99 9.11 -13.45
N ASN A 82 -18.21 9.41 -13.03
CA ASN A 82 -18.63 10.56 -12.21
C ASN A 82 -17.91 10.66 -10.84
N ILE A 83 -17.02 9.73 -10.54
CA ILE A 83 -16.28 9.58 -9.28
C ILE A 83 -15.20 10.66 -9.16
N THR A 84 -14.49 10.98 -10.25
CA THR A 84 -13.48 12.04 -10.24
C THR A 84 -14.13 13.41 -10.04
N ASP A 85 -15.30 13.62 -10.62
CA ASP A 85 -16.07 14.85 -10.47
C ASP A 85 -16.70 14.96 -9.08
N GLU A 86 -17.14 13.85 -8.48
CA GLU A 86 -17.61 13.82 -7.09
C GLU A 86 -16.49 14.09 -6.07
N LEU A 87 -15.28 13.55 -6.27
CA LEU A 87 -14.13 13.81 -5.40
C LEU A 87 -13.68 15.27 -5.51
N LYS A 88 -13.65 15.82 -6.73
CA LYS A 88 -13.32 17.23 -6.96
C LYS A 88 -14.36 18.15 -6.33
N LYS A 89 -15.64 17.82 -6.45
CA LYS A 89 -16.75 18.54 -5.81
C LYS A 89 -16.73 18.44 -4.27
N LYS A 90 -16.25 17.32 -3.70
CA LYS A 90 -16.03 17.20 -2.25
C LYS A 90 -14.83 18.04 -1.80
N SER A 91 -13.70 18.00 -2.51
CA SER A 91 -12.53 18.87 -2.27
C SER A 91 -12.92 20.35 -2.30
N GLU A 92 -13.64 20.78 -3.34
CA GLU A 92 -14.12 22.15 -3.48
C GLU A 92 -15.06 22.55 -2.34
N LYS A 93 -15.94 21.65 -1.88
CA LYS A 93 -16.79 21.89 -0.71
C LYS A 93 -16.00 22.00 0.60
N HIS A 94 -14.96 21.20 0.78
CA HIS A 94 -14.07 21.29 1.94
C HIS A 94 -13.27 22.60 1.92
N ASP A 95 -12.73 22.98 0.75
CA ASP A 95 -12.02 24.26 0.58
C ASP A 95 -12.96 25.46 0.81
N GLU A 96 -14.22 25.38 0.37
CA GLU A 96 -15.21 26.43 0.60
C GLU A 96 -15.63 26.53 2.07
N ALA A 97 -15.81 25.38 2.76
CA ALA A 97 -16.10 25.36 4.20
C ALA A 97 -14.92 25.88 5.04
N LEU A 98 -13.67 25.64 4.60
CA LEU A 98 -12.48 26.15 5.26
C LEU A 98 -12.27 27.65 5.00
N LYS A 99 -12.56 28.14 3.79
CA LYS A 99 -12.62 29.59 3.51
C LYS A 99 -13.68 30.29 4.36
N GLN A 100 -14.85 29.67 4.53
CA GLN A 100 -15.87 30.17 5.45
C GLN A 100 -15.33 30.24 6.88
N LEU A 101 -14.61 29.21 7.35
CA LEU A 101 -13.95 29.23 8.66
C LEU A 101 -12.92 30.36 8.79
N GLU A 102 -12.12 30.61 7.74
CA GLU A 102 -11.12 31.69 7.70
C GLU A 102 -11.78 33.09 7.73
N THR A 103 -12.89 33.27 7.00
CA THR A 103 -13.69 34.50 7.06
C THR A 103 -14.38 34.68 8.41
N HIS A 104 -14.82 33.59 9.04
CA HIS A 104 -15.39 33.63 10.39
C HIS A 104 -14.32 33.94 11.45
N LEU A 105 -13.10 33.42 11.30
CA LEU A 105 -11.97 33.70 12.19
C LEU A 105 -11.53 35.16 12.12
N THR A 106 -11.44 35.73 10.92
CA THR A 106 -11.09 37.14 10.72
C THR A 106 -12.18 38.06 11.28
N HIS A 107 -13.45 37.74 11.06
CA HIS A 107 -14.60 38.45 11.64
C HIS A 107 -14.60 38.41 13.18
N LEU A 108 -14.43 37.22 13.77
CA LEU A 108 -14.36 37.08 15.23
C LEU A 108 -13.16 37.83 15.82
N SER A 109 -12.02 37.87 15.13
CA SER A 109 -10.89 38.68 15.59
C SER A 109 -11.24 40.17 15.58
N GLN A 110 -11.90 40.66 14.52
CA GLN A 110 -12.32 42.06 14.41
C GLN A 110 -13.38 42.44 15.46
N GLU A 111 -14.33 41.56 15.74
CA GLU A 111 -15.33 41.78 16.81
C GLU A 111 -14.68 41.88 18.18
N VAL A 112 -13.73 40.98 18.46
CA VAL A 112 -12.96 40.98 19.70
C VAL A 112 -12.22 42.31 19.85
N PHE A 113 -11.44 42.75 18.84
CA PHE A 113 -10.77 44.04 18.89
C PHE A 113 -11.73 45.25 18.95
N GLY A 114 -12.88 45.19 18.29
CA GLY A 114 -13.91 46.22 18.35
C GLY A 114 -14.48 46.42 19.76
N LEU A 115 -14.68 45.33 20.52
CA LEU A 115 -15.10 45.41 21.92
C LEU A 115 -14.04 46.11 22.80
N TRP A 116 -12.75 45.96 22.50
CA TRP A 116 -11.70 46.67 23.22
C TRP A 116 -11.69 48.17 22.89
N GLU A 117 -11.92 48.56 21.64
CA GLU A 117 -12.07 49.97 21.25
C GLU A 117 -13.21 50.66 22.00
N GLU A 118 -14.35 49.98 22.17
CA GLU A 118 -15.47 50.50 22.97
C GLU A 118 -15.09 50.74 24.43
N VAL A 119 -14.36 49.79 25.05
CA VAL A 119 -13.85 49.93 26.42
C VAL A 119 -12.86 51.10 26.52
N GLU A 120 -11.97 51.24 25.54
CA GLU A 120 -11.01 52.34 25.48
C GLU A 120 -11.71 53.71 25.38
N GLU A 121 -12.75 53.82 24.55
CA GLU A 121 -13.55 55.04 24.43
C GLU A 121 -14.31 55.39 25.71
N VAL A 122 -14.87 54.40 26.42
CA VAL A 122 -15.48 54.61 27.74
C VAL A 122 -14.45 55.13 28.75
N MET A 123 -13.21 54.62 28.72
CA MET A 123 -12.13 55.10 29.59
C MET A 123 -11.67 56.51 29.24
N LYS A 124 -11.58 56.85 27.94
CA LYS A 124 -11.33 58.22 27.48
C LYS A 124 -12.43 59.18 27.95
N MET A 125 -13.70 58.79 27.83
CA MET A 125 -14.85 59.58 28.30
C MET A 125 -14.84 59.81 29.81
N LYS A 126 -14.41 58.83 30.61
CA LYS A 126 -14.22 59.02 32.06
C LYS A 126 -13.12 60.03 32.36
N LYS A 127 -11.97 59.93 31.68
CA LYS A 127 -10.85 60.87 31.82
C LYS A 127 -11.26 62.30 31.45
N THR A 128 -11.98 62.51 30.34
CA THR A 128 -12.47 63.84 29.94
C THR A 128 -13.47 64.40 30.96
N ARG A 129 -14.36 63.56 31.51
CA ARG A 129 -15.33 64.00 32.52
C ARG A 129 -14.67 64.45 33.83
N VAL A 130 -13.58 63.79 34.25
CA VAL A 130 -12.80 64.23 35.41
C VAL A 130 -12.11 65.58 35.13
N SER A 131 -11.55 65.77 33.94
CA SER A 131 -10.97 67.06 33.54
C SER A 131 -12.01 68.19 33.48
N GLU A 132 -13.23 67.92 33.00
CA GLU A 132 -14.34 68.89 33.05
C GLU A 132 -14.74 69.24 34.48
N LEU A 133 -14.73 68.26 35.38
CA LEU A 133 -15.06 68.47 36.79
C LEU A 133 -14.00 69.35 37.47
N ASP A 134 -12.71 69.12 37.20
CA ASP A 134 -11.61 69.96 37.68
C ASP A 134 -11.78 71.43 37.25
N LEU A 135 -12.06 71.65 35.97
CA LEU A 135 -12.28 73.00 35.44
C LEU A 135 -13.45 73.70 36.15
N LYS A 136 -14.58 73.00 36.31
CA LYS A 136 -15.78 73.53 36.99
C LYS A 136 -15.50 73.86 38.46
N LEU A 137 -14.82 72.98 39.19
CA LEU A 137 -14.48 73.19 40.59
C LEU A 137 -13.49 74.35 40.76
N SER A 138 -12.48 74.42 39.89
CA SER A 138 -11.52 75.53 39.85
C SER A 138 -12.20 76.88 39.59
N ASP A 139 -13.15 76.94 38.67
CA ASP A 139 -13.88 78.18 38.36
C ASP A 139 -14.89 78.58 39.44
N CYS A 140 -15.55 77.61 40.08
CA CYS A 140 -16.33 77.86 41.30
C CYS A 140 -15.46 78.48 42.40
N GLU A 141 -14.25 77.95 42.59
CA GLU A 141 -13.35 78.45 43.63
C GLU A 141 -12.82 79.84 43.32
N LYS A 142 -12.51 80.15 42.06
CA LYS A 142 -12.15 81.52 41.63
C LYS A 142 -13.30 82.50 41.90
N ARG A 143 -14.52 82.16 41.49
CA ARG A 143 -15.72 83.00 41.73
C ARG A 143 -15.94 83.25 43.22
N ARG A 144 -15.82 82.21 44.06
CA ARG A 144 -15.96 82.33 45.51
C ARG A 144 -14.91 83.27 46.10
N VAL A 145 -13.66 83.18 45.65
CA VAL A 145 -12.59 84.11 46.07
C VAL A 145 -12.91 85.56 45.69
N ASP A 146 -13.44 85.79 44.49
CA ASP A 146 -13.80 87.13 44.03
C ASP A 146 -15.01 87.71 44.79
N GLU A 147 -16.04 86.90 45.05
CA GLU A 147 -17.20 87.29 45.88
C GLU A 147 -16.81 87.62 47.31
N ILE A 148 -15.99 86.77 47.96
CA ILE A 148 -15.47 87.01 49.31
C ILE A 148 -14.65 88.32 49.32
N ARG A 149 -13.84 88.58 48.29
CA ARG A 149 -13.06 89.82 48.17
C ARG A 149 -13.95 91.05 48.08
N VAL A 150 -15.02 91.00 47.29
CA VAL A 150 -15.99 92.11 47.16
C VAL A 150 -16.73 92.34 48.48
N LEU A 151 -17.20 91.28 49.13
CA LEU A 151 -17.89 91.38 50.42
C LEU A 151 -16.98 91.94 51.51
N LEU A 152 -15.75 91.43 51.65
CA LEU A 152 -14.78 91.94 52.62
C LEU A 152 -14.49 93.42 52.42
N ARG A 153 -14.31 93.89 51.17
CA ARG A 153 -14.13 95.32 50.87
C ARG A 153 -15.33 96.16 51.28
N LYS A 154 -16.55 95.69 50.97
CA LYS A 154 -17.78 96.39 51.36
C LYS A 154 -17.92 96.51 52.88
N HIS A 155 -17.66 95.42 53.60
CA HIS A 155 -17.76 95.42 55.06
C HIS A 155 -16.64 96.22 55.72
N LEU A 156 -15.42 96.22 55.14
CA LEU A 156 -14.32 97.07 55.57
C LEU A 156 -14.70 98.55 55.54
N LEU A 157 -15.29 99.02 54.43
CA LEU A 157 -15.75 100.41 54.30
C LEU A 157 -16.86 100.75 55.33
N LEU A 158 -17.84 99.86 55.51
CA LEU A 158 -18.91 100.07 56.50
C LEU A 158 -18.41 100.07 57.95
N LEU A 159 -17.43 99.23 58.25
CA LEU A 159 -16.80 99.18 59.57
C LEU A 159 -15.90 100.40 59.82
N GLU A 160 -15.23 100.94 58.80
CA GLU A 160 -14.51 102.21 58.88
C GLU A 160 -15.44 103.39 59.20
N GLU A 161 -16.68 103.38 58.71
CA GLU A 161 -17.68 104.43 58.97
C GLU A 161 -18.32 104.36 60.36
N ILE A 162 -18.52 103.15 60.91
CA ILE A 162 -19.36 102.92 62.10
C ILE A 162 -18.53 102.58 63.35
N SER A 163 -17.29 102.11 63.20
CA SER A 163 -16.50 101.63 64.34
C SER A 163 -15.85 102.74 65.16
N PHE A 164 -15.89 102.60 66.48
CA PHE A 164 -15.17 103.46 67.43
C PHE A 164 -13.70 103.02 67.65
N LEU A 165 -13.21 102.08 66.82
CA LEU A 165 -11.88 101.49 66.94
C LEU A 165 -10.85 102.32 66.16
N PRO A 166 -9.60 102.43 66.64
CA PRO A 166 -8.50 102.99 65.84
C PRO A 166 -8.32 102.21 64.52
N PRO A 167 -8.03 102.89 63.39
CA PRO A 167 -7.79 102.25 62.09
C PRO A 167 -6.85 101.02 62.09
N PRO A 168 -5.73 100.98 62.84
CA PRO A 168 -4.86 99.80 62.87
C PRO A 168 -5.51 98.58 63.56
N ASP A 169 -6.43 98.78 64.50
CA ASP A 169 -7.12 97.68 65.19
C ASP A 169 -8.20 97.07 64.31
N LEU A 170 -8.92 97.91 63.57
CA LEU A 170 -9.88 97.47 62.58
C LEU A 170 -9.23 96.66 61.46
N GLN A 171 -8.08 97.13 60.93
CA GLN A 171 -7.33 96.40 59.93
C GLN A 171 -6.81 95.05 60.45
N ARG A 172 -6.39 94.95 61.72
CA ARG A 172 -5.99 93.67 62.34
C ARG A 172 -7.17 92.69 62.46
N LEU A 173 -8.35 93.16 62.82
CA LEU A 173 -9.55 92.32 62.88
C LEU A 173 -9.91 91.76 61.51
N ILE A 174 -9.94 92.60 60.47
CA ILE A 174 -10.25 92.17 59.11
C ILE A 174 -9.17 91.24 58.57
N HIS A 175 -7.89 91.50 58.89
CA HIS A 175 -6.80 90.60 58.53
C HIS A 175 -6.98 89.21 59.16
N THR A 176 -7.38 89.15 60.43
CA THR A 176 -7.62 87.89 61.15
C THR A 176 -8.78 87.11 60.53
N GLU A 177 -9.90 87.76 60.23
CA GLU A 177 -11.03 87.12 59.54
C GLU A 177 -10.68 86.69 58.10
N THR A 178 -9.93 87.53 57.37
CA THR A 178 -9.43 87.19 56.02
C THR A 178 -8.50 85.98 56.07
N GLN A 179 -7.70 85.85 57.13
CA GLN A 179 -6.82 84.70 57.33
C GLN A 179 -7.63 83.41 57.58
N VAL A 180 -8.67 83.46 58.41
CA VAL A 180 -9.58 82.31 58.63
C VAL A 180 -10.26 81.88 57.33
N LEU A 181 -10.78 82.86 56.56
CA LEU A 181 -11.38 82.61 55.25
C LEU A 181 -10.37 82.00 54.27
N ASN A 182 -9.16 82.56 54.17
CA ASN A 182 -8.09 82.01 53.34
C ASN A 182 -7.73 80.57 53.74
N GLN A 183 -7.72 80.26 55.03
CA GLN A 183 -7.45 78.92 55.54
C GLN A 183 -8.54 77.92 55.10
N SER A 184 -9.82 78.34 55.13
CA SER A 184 -10.94 77.54 54.61
C SER A 184 -10.90 77.35 53.08
N LEU A 185 -10.51 78.38 52.33
CA LEU A 185 -10.34 78.32 50.86
C LEU A 185 -9.22 77.34 50.50
N LEU A 186 -8.08 77.42 51.21
CA LEU A 186 -6.98 76.48 51.04
C LEU A 186 -7.36 75.05 51.41
N ALA A 187 -8.12 74.85 52.50
CA ALA A 187 -8.65 73.54 52.86
C ALA A 187 -9.53 72.97 51.74
N ASN A 188 -10.46 73.77 51.21
CA ASN A 188 -11.33 73.37 50.10
C ASN A 188 -10.56 73.06 48.82
N ARG A 189 -9.56 73.86 48.45
CA ARG A 189 -8.67 73.56 47.31
C ARG A 189 -7.92 72.24 47.49
N ARG A 190 -7.44 71.96 48.70
CA ARG A 190 -6.82 70.66 49.03
C ARG A 190 -7.83 69.52 48.91
N SER A 191 -9.05 69.69 49.41
CA SER A 191 -10.11 68.68 49.29
C SER A 191 -10.47 68.38 47.83
N VAL A 192 -10.56 69.41 46.98
CA VAL A 192 -10.79 69.27 45.53
C VAL A 192 -9.62 68.52 44.87
N ALA A 193 -8.38 68.90 45.17
CA ALA A 193 -7.21 68.23 44.62
C ALA A 193 -7.14 66.74 45.05
N LEU A 194 -7.47 66.42 46.30
CA LEU A 194 -7.54 65.05 46.80
C LEU A 194 -8.66 64.24 46.12
N LEU A 195 -9.83 64.82 45.90
CA LEU A 195 -10.92 64.18 45.18
C LEU A 195 -10.50 63.84 43.74
N LEU A 196 -9.88 64.79 43.04
CA LEU A 196 -9.40 64.58 41.67
C LEU A 196 -8.32 63.51 41.60
N LEU A 197 -7.38 63.51 42.56
CA LEU A 197 -6.36 62.46 42.67
C LEU A 197 -6.99 61.08 42.84
N HIS A 198 -7.93 60.92 43.78
CA HIS A 198 -8.61 59.63 43.98
C HIS A 198 -9.40 59.19 42.74
N LEU A 199 -10.09 60.10 42.05
CA LEU A 199 -10.81 59.78 40.82
C LEU A 199 -9.86 59.35 39.69
N GLN A 200 -8.71 60.03 39.55
CA GLN A 200 -7.69 59.66 38.57
C GLN A 200 -7.05 58.31 38.90
N GLU A 201 -6.75 58.06 40.18
CA GLU A 201 -6.23 56.79 40.66
C GLU A 201 -7.19 55.63 40.40
N GLU A 202 -8.48 55.80 40.72
CA GLU A 202 -9.51 54.79 40.48
C GLU A 202 -9.67 54.48 38.98
N ILE A 203 -9.63 55.50 38.12
CA ILE A 203 -9.66 55.33 36.66
C ILE A 203 -8.44 54.53 36.17
N LEU A 204 -7.24 54.83 36.66
CA LEU A 204 -6.01 54.12 36.27
C LEU A 204 -6.00 52.68 36.78
N GLN A 205 -6.45 52.43 38.01
CA GLN A 205 -6.60 51.09 38.57
C GLN A 205 -7.61 50.27 37.75
N GLN A 206 -8.74 50.87 37.36
CA GLN A 206 -9.71 50.21 36.51
C GLN A 206 -9.16 49.92 35.10
N GLU A 207 -8.41 50.86 34.50
CA GLU A 207 -7.79 50.69 33.17
C GLU A 207 -6.79 49.53 33.16
N THR A 208 -5.90 49.49 34.16
CA THR A 208 -4.91 48.42 34.29
C THR A 208 -5.54 47.05 34.53
N PHE A 209 -6.59 46.98 35.36
CA PHE A 209 -7.35 45.75 35.57
C PHE A 209 -8.02 45.25 34.28
N LEU A 210 -8.68 46.14 33.54
CA LEU A 210 -9.35 45.80 32.28
C LEU A 210 -8.34 45.36 31.21
N LEU A 211 -7.21 46.05 31.09
CA LEU A 211 -6.10 45.67 30.19
C LEU A 211 -5.58 44.27 30.49
N LEU A 212 -5.35 43.94 31.77
CA LEU A 212 -4.85 42.63 32.17
C LEU A 212 -5.88 41.52 31.88
N GLN A 213 -7.15 41.74 32.21
CA GLN A 213 -8.23 40.78 31.94
C GLN A 213 -8.42 40.55 30.44
N TRP A 214 -8.34 41.62 29.66
CA TRP A 214 -8.37 41.59 28.20
C TRP A 214 -7.22 40.75 27.64
N GLU A 215 -5.98 41.04 28.05
CA GLU A 215 -4.80 40.33 27.58
C GLU A 215 -4.85 38.83 27.93
N GLN A 216 -5.31 38.49 29.14
CA GLN A 216 -5.53 37.10 29.56
C GLN A 216 -6.57 36.40 28.67
N SER A 217 -7.71 37.04 28.44
CA SER A 217 -8.80 36.47 27.62
C SER A 217 -8.37 36.30 26.17
N LEU A 218 -7.66 37.28 25.61
CA LEU A 218 -7.08 37.25 24.28
C LEU A 218 -6.08 36.11 24.12
N ASN A 219 -5.20 35.89 25.12
CA ASN A 219 -4.23 34.80 25.10
C ASN A 219 -4.89 33.42 25.19
N LEU A 220 -5.94 33.27 26.01
CA LEU A 220 -6.72 32.03 26.07
C LEU A 220 -7.43 31.75 24.74
N TRP A 221 -8.04 32.76 24.13
CA TRP A 221 -8.68 32.64 22.83
C TRP A 221 -7.68 32.25 21.74
N ARG A 222 -6.51 32.91 21.67
CA ARG A 222 -5.42 32.55 20.73
C ARG A 222 -4.96 31.11 20.93
N SER A 223 -4.72 30.69 22.17
CA SER A 223 -4.27 29.34 22.50
C SER A 223 -5.28 28.28 22.07
N SER A 224 -6.58 28.53 22.28
CA SER A 224 -7.64 27.63 21.83
C SER A 224 -7.67 27.48 20.30
N ARG A 225 -7.45 28.57 19.55
CA ARG A 225 -7.42 28.52 18.08
C ARG A 225 -6.17 27.85 17.52
N ILE A 226 -5.02 28.07 18.16
CA ILE A 226 -3.80 27.32 17.84
C ILE A 226 -4.04 25.82 18.03
N HIS A 227 -4.68 25.43 19.13
CA HIS A 227 -4.96 24.01 19.39
C HIS A 227 -5.87 23.40 18.31
N GLU A 228 -6.93 24.12 17.92
CA GLU A 228 -7.86 23.66 16.90
C GLU A 228 -7.23 23.53 15.50
N THR A 229 -6.37 24.47 15.09
CA THR A 229 -5.67 24.36 13.80
C THR A 229 -4.69 23.18 13.80
N VAL A 230 -4.00 22.94 14.91
CA VAL A 230 -3.13 21.75 15.08
C VAL A 230 -3.95 20.45 15.07
N ASP A 231 -5.13 20.44 15.71
CA ASP A 231 -6.01 19.27 15.75
C ASP A 231 -6.59 18.95 14.36
N GLN A 232 -6.87 19.95 13.53
CA GLN A 232 -7.25 19.75 12.12
C GLN A 232 -6.15 19.04 11.33
N ILE A 233 -4.88 19.45 11.49
CA ILE A 233 -3.75 18.74 10.86
C ILE A 233 -3.64 17.32 11.41
N ARG A 234 -3.82 17.12 12.72
CA ARG A 234 -3.78 15.78 13.33
C ARG A 234 -4.86 14.86 12.74
N ALA A 235 -6.06 15.39 12.49
CA ALA A 235 -7.14 14.65 11.85
C ALA A 235 -6.78 14.26 10.40
N LEU A 236 -6.23 15.18 9.62
CA LEU A 236 -5.74 14.91 8.25
C LEU A 236 -4.61 13.86 8.24
N CYS A 237 -3.75 13.85 9.25
CA CYS A 237 -2.70 12.85 9.44
C CYS A 237 -3.26 11.47 9.84
N SER A 238 -4.52 11.36 10.24
CA SER A 238 -5.13 10.13 10.74
C SER A 238 -6.11 9.47 9.76
N SER A 239 -6.42 10.11 8.64
CA SER A 239 -7.33 9.56 7.63
C SER A 239 -6.61 8.61 6.67
N ASP A 240 -6.92 7.31 6.73
CA ASP A 240 -6.39 6.26 5.84
C ASP A 240 -7.39 5.81 4.76
N GLU A 241 -8.52 6.50 4.59
CA GLU A 241 -9.62 6.05 3.74
C GLU A 241 -9.23 5.85 2.26
N ASP A 242 -8.22 6.58 1.76
CA ASP A 242 -7.76 6.48 0.36
C ASP A 242 -7.03 5.17 0.04
N LEU A 243 -6.48 4.48 1.05
CA LEU A 243 -5.68 3.26 0.85
C LEU A 243 -6.54 2.01 0.64
N GLN A 244 -7.76 2.01 1.16
CA GLN A 244 -8.59 0.81 1.23
C GLN A 244 -9.19 0.43 -0.14
N LEU A 245 -9.58 1.43 -0.93
CA LEU A 245 -10.19 1.21 -2.25
C LEU A 245 -9.19 0.68 -3.29
N VAL A 246 -7.95 1.15 -3.24
CA VAL A 246 -6.86 0.69 -4.13
C VAL A 246 -6.51 -0.77 -3.83
N SER A 247 -6.47 -1.13 -2.54
CA SER A 247 -6.16 -2.49 -2.11
C SER A 247 -7.19 -3.53 -2.58
N ASP A 248 -8.50 -3.23 -2.49
CA ASP A 248 -9.54 -4.23 -2.73
C ASP A 248 -9.61 -4.72 -4.19
N GLN A 249 -9.45 -3.82 -5.16
CA GLN A 249 -9.48 -4.19 -6.58
C GLN A 249 -8.22 -4.99 -6.98
N GLN A 250 -7.04 -4.59 -6.48
CA GLN A 250 -5.78 -5.27 -6.79
C GLN A 250 -5.68 -6.64 -6.11
N ASN A 251 -6.25 -6.78 -4.92
CA ASN A 251 -6.32 -8.08 -4.22
C ASN A 251 -7.09 -9.13 -5.05
N GLN A 252 -8.17 -8.74 -5.74
CA GLN A 252 -8.92 -9.67 -6.61
C GLN A 252 -8.10 -10.15 -7.80
N ILE A 253 -7.39 -9.24 -8.46
CA ILE A 253 -6.53 -9.60 -9.61
C ILE A 253 -5.37 -10.48 -9.15
N GLN A 254 -4.76 -10.17 -8.00
CA GLN A 254 -3.68 -10.97 -7.42
C GLN A 254 -4.15 -12.39 -7.08
N LEU A 255 -5.37 -12.55 -6.55
CA LEU A 255 -5.95 -13.86 -6.28
C LEU A 255 -6.13 -14.67 -7.56
N ALA A 256 -6.69 -14.06 -8.62
CA ALA A 256 -6.90 -14.72 -9.90
C ALA A 256 -5.58 -15.20 -10.53
N LEU A 257 -4.54 -14.35 -10.57
CA LEU A 257 -3.23 -14.77 -11.08
C LEU A 257 -2.57 -15.84 -10.22
N THR A 258 -2.80 -15.81 -8.91
CA THR A 258 -2.26 -16.83 -8.00
C THR A 258 -2.94 -18.18 -8.23
N GLU A 259 -4.24 -18.18 -8.49
CA GLU A 259 -5.01 -19.37 -8.85
C GLU A 259 -4.53 -19.95 -10.19
N GLU A 260 -4.37 -19.11 -11.22
CA GLU A 260 -3.85 -19.52 -12.52
C GLU A 260 -2.42 -20.11 -12.38
N ARG A 261 -1.57 -19.49 -11.55
CA ARG A 261 -0.25 -20.05 -11.22
C ARG A 261 -0.36 -21.43 -10.58
N CYS A 262 -1.33 -21.65 -9.70
CA CYS A 262 -1.55 -22.95 -9.07
C CYS A 262 -2.05 -24.00 -10.07
N ASP A 263 -2.89 -23.61 -11.03
CA ASP A 263 -3.34 -24.49 -12.12
C ASP A 263 -2.15 -24.97 -12.96
N ILE A 264 -1.28 -24.04 -13.35
CA ILE A 264 -0.04 -24.36 -14.07
C ILE A 264 0.84 -25.30 -13.26
N ILE A 265 1.01 -25.06 -11.96
CA ILE A 265 1.81 -25.94 -11.09
C ILE A 265 1.19 -27.33 -10.99
N ARG A 266 -0.14 -27.44 -10.87
CA ARG A 266 -0.85 -28.73 -10.85
C ARG A 266 -0.67 -29.52 -12.14
N LYS A 267 -0.62 -28.85 -13.30
CA LYS A 267 -0.33 -29.51 -14.59
C LYS A 267 1.05 -30.19 -14.59
N ILE A 268 2.08 -29.60 -13.98
CA ILE A 268 3.44 -30.20 -13.88
C ILE A 268 3.38 -31.56 -13.19
N CYS A 269 2.65 -31.63 -12.08
CA CYS A 269 2.58 -32.83 -11.27
C CYS A 269 1.96 -34.01 -12.03
N SER A 270 1.23 -33.74 -13.12
CA SER A 270 0.65 -34.75 -14.01
C SER A 270 1.54 -35.12 -15.20
N LEU A 271 2.66 -34.42 -15.42
CA LEU A 271 3.59 -34.72 -16.50
C LEU A 271 4.41 -35.96 -16.19
N VAL A 272 3.96 -37.09 -16.70
CA VAL A 272 4.62 -38.40 -16.59
C VAL A 272 4.68 -39.02 -17.99
N PRO A 273 5.72 -39.79 -18.34
CA PRO A 273 5.69 -40.62 -19.54
C PRO A 273 4.38 -41.42 -19.70
N PRO A 274 3.78 -41.49 -20.91
CA PRO A 274 4.33 -41.11 -22.20
C PRO A 274 4.08 -39.65 -22.63
N THR A 275 3.28 -38.88 -21.88
CA THR A 275 2.85 -37.52 -22.29
C THR A 275 3.91 -36.44 -22.02
N CYS A 276 4.97 -36.78 -21.30
CA CYS A 276 6.10 -35.90 -21.02
C CYS A 276 7.04 -35.81 -22.23
N SER A 277 7.33 -34.58 -22.69
CA SER A 277 8.34 -34.29 -23.70
C SER A 277 9.08 -33.00 -23.36
N SER A 278 10.27 -32.82 -23.92
CA SER A 278 11.09 -31.60 -23.81
C SER A 278 10.31 -30.36 -24.26
N ALA A 279 9.49 -30.50 -25.31
CA ALA A 279 8.66 -29.42 -25.82
C ALA A 279 7.61 -29.00 -24.77
N VAL A 280 6.85 -29.97 -24.24
CA VAL A 280 5.80 -29.71 -23.24
C VAL A 280 6.37 -29.10 -21.95
N VAL A 281 7.57 -29.55 -21.52
CA VAL A 281 8.25 -28.98 -20.35
C VAL A 281 8.73 -27.53 -20.61
N SER A 282 9.18 -27.23 -21.82
CA SER A 282 9.58 -25.88 -22.22
C SER A 282 8.37 -24.94 -22.33
N ASP A 283 7.27 -25.41 -22.92
CA ASP A 283 6.01 -24.67 -23.02
C ASP A 283 5.48 -24.33 -21.63
N TRP A 284 5.39 -25.33 -20.74
CA TRP A 284 4.99 -25.13 -19.35
C TRP A 284 5.87 -24.09 -18.63
N PHE A 285 7.21 -24.18 -18.79
CA PHE A 285 8.12 -23.22 -18.15
C PHE A 285 7.92 -21.80 -18.70
N SER A 286 7.61 -21.66 -19.99
CA SER A 286 7.29 -20.38 -20.60
C SER A 286 5.98 -19.80 -20.06
N GLU A 287 4.93 -20.62 -19.89
CA GLU A 287 3.66 -20.22 -19.29
C GLU A 287 3.85 -19.77 -17.83
N LEU A 288 4.54 -20.57 -17.02
CA LEU A 288 4.83 -20.21 -15.63
C LEU A 288 5.65 -18.92 -15.52
N THR A 289 6.63 -18.74 -16.42
CA THR A 289 7.45 -17.51 -16.45
C THR A 289 6.59 -16.31 -16.83
N SER A 290 5.68 -16.45 -17.79
CA SER A 290 4.73 -15.40 -18.18
C SER A 290 3.84 -14.99 -17.01
N ILE A 291 3.24 -15.93 -16.29
CA ILE A 291 2.40 -15.61 -15.12
C ILE A 291 3.22 -14.93 -14.02
N ASN A 292 4.42 -15.43 -13.71
CA ASN A 292 5.27 -14.78 -12.72
C ASN A 292 5.62 -13.33 -13.11
N GLN A 293 5.86 -13.07 -14.39
CA GLN A 293 6.06 -11.70 -14.88
C GLN A 293 4.80 -10.83 -14.77
N GLN A 294 3.62 -11.39 -14.99
CA GLN A 294 2.35 -10.65 -14.79
C GLN A 294 2.15 -10.30 -13.31
N ILE A 295 2.41 -11.24 -12.40
CA ILE A 295 2.37 -11.00 -10.96
C ILE A 295 3.39 -9.91 -10.57
N ASP A 296 4.61 -9.97 -11.10
CA ASP A 296 5.63 -8.95 -10.83
C ASP A 296 5.19 -7.56 -11.32
N ARG A 297 4.61 -7.46 -12.53
CA ARG A 297 4.07 -6.19 -13.05
C ARG A 297 2.95 -5.64 -12.18
N LEU A 298 2.02 -6.48 -11.71
CA LEU A 298 0.97 -6.04 -10.79
C LEU A 298 1.54 -5.49 -9.49
N HIS A 299 2.58 -6.12 -8.93
CA HIS A 299 3.25 -5.59 -7.74
C HIS A 299 3.93 -4.24 -8.03
N GLU A 300 4.56 -4.08 -9.20
CA GLU A 300 5.15 -2.79 -9.60
C GLU A 300 4.10 -1.69 -9.78
N ASP A 301 2.94 -2.01 -10.36
CA ASP A 301 1.83 -1.09 -10.55
C ASP A 301 1.20 -0.70 -9.20
N LEU A 302 1.00 -1.66 -8.29
CA LEU A 302 0.53 -1.42 -6.92
C LEU A 302 1.50 -0.48 -6.18
N LEU A 303 2.80 -0.76 -6.22
CA LEU A 303 3.82 0.08 -5.59
C LEU A 303 3.83 1.49 -6.19
N HIS A 304 3.67 1.64 -7.51
CA HIS A 304 3.57 2.95 -8.14
C HIS A 304 2.32 3.71 -7.69
N GLN A 305 1.16 3.05 -7.62
CA GLN A 305 -0.08 3.68 -7.18
C GLN A 305 0.00 4.09 -5.70
N LEU A 306 0.47 3.21 -4.82
CA LEU A 306 0.69 3.53 -3.41
C LEU A 306 1.66 4.70 -3.25
N THR A 307 2.79 4.69 -3.94
CA THR A 307 3.76 5.80 -3.93
C THR A 307 3.12 7.09 -4.42
N GLY A 308 2.26 7.02 -5.45
CA GLY A 308 1.51 8.16 -5.95
C GLY A 308 0.53 8.74 -4.92
N VAL A 309 -0.22 7.89 -4.23
CA VAL A 309 -1.14 8.28 -3.15
C VAL A 309 -0.38 8.93 -1.98
N HIS A 310 0.72 8.33 -1.53
CA HIS A 310 1.55 8.92 -0.47
C HIS A 310 2.18 10.25 -0.90
N LEU A 311 2.61 10.38 -2.15
CA LEU A 311 3.14 11.64 -2.68
C LEU A 311 2.05 12.72 -2.72
N GLN A 312 0.83 12.38 -3.16
CA GLN A 312 -0.30 13.30 -3.16
C GLN A 312 -0.67 13.72 -1.74
N ARG A 313 -0.67 12.79 -0.79
CA ARG A 313 -0.91 13.06 0.63
C ARG A 313 0.14 14.01 1.21
N CYS A 314 1.41 13.80 0.89
CA CYS A 314 2.50 14.69 1.29
C CYS A 314 2.30 16.12 0.73
N GLN A 315 1.86 16.25 -0.53
CA GLN A 315 1.54 17.56 -1.12
C GLN A 315 0.35 18.23 -0.39
N ASN A 316 -0.71 17.47 -0.11
CA ASN A 316 -1.88 17.97 0.62
C ASN A 316 -1.51 18.42 2.04
N GLN A 317 -0.65 17.66 2.73
CA GLN A 317 -0.13 18.01 4.05
C GLN A 317 0.70 19.29 3.99
N GLN A 318 1.57 19.45 2.99
CA GLN A 318 2.36 20.68 2.84
C GLN A 318 1.46 21.91 2.60
N ALA A 319 0.45 21.78 1.73
CA ALA A 319 -0.54 22.84 1.53
C ALA A 319 -1.36 23.13 2.79
N ALA A 320 -1.58 22.14 3.67
CA ALA A 320 -2.23 22.34 4.96
C ALA A 320 -1.32 23.09 5.95
N VAL A 321 0.00 22.81 5.96
CA VAL A 321 0.97 23.59 6.76
C VAL A 321 0.97 25.06 6.35
N GLU A 322 1.00 25.34 5.04
CA GLU A 322 0.97 26.71 4.51
C GLU A 322 -0.31 27.44 4.94
N ARG A 323 -1.47 26.76 4.85
CA ARG A 323 -2.75 27.30 5.33
C ARG A 323 -2.75 27.54 6.84
N CYS A 324 -2.20 26.62 7.63
CA CYS A 324 -2.07 26.80 9.07
C CYS A 324 -1.15 27.97 9.42
N GLN A 325 -0.06 28.18 8.67
CA GLN A 325 0.79 29.34 8.85
C GLN A 325 0.01 30.65 8.61
N VAL A 326 -0.76 30.73 7.52
CA VAL A 326 -1.62 31.90 7.24
C VAL A 326 -2.65 32.13 8.34
N ALA A 327 -3.33 31.07 8.79
CA ALA A 327 -4.32 31.14 9.87
C ALA A 327 -3.71 31.59 11.21
N LEU A 328 -2.48 31.14 11.52
CA LEU A 328 -1.75 31.55 12.72
C LEU A 328 -1.30 33.01 12.64
N SER A 329 -0.82 33.47 11.48
CA SER A 329 -0.49 34.89 11.26
C SER A 329 -1.71 35.80 11.39
N ALA A 330 -2.90 35.33 10.99
CA ALA A 330 -4.15 36.09 11.14
C ALA A 330 -4.54 36.33 12.61
N LEU A 331 -4.04 35.53 13.57
CA LEU A 331 -4.26 35.71 15.00
C LEU A 331 -3.39 36.81 15.64
N GLN A 332 -2.59 37.53 14.84
CA GLN A 332 -1.60 38.53 15.27
C GLN A 332 -0.60 37.97 16.31
N VAL A 333 -0.26 36.69 16.14
CA VAL A 333 0.81 36.02 16.89
C VAL A 333 2.15 36.44 16.27
N SER A 334 3.22 36.54 17.07
CA SER A 334 4.54 36.92 16.53
C SER A 334 5.07 35.85 15.57
N ASP A 335 5.79 36.25 14.52
CA ASP A 335 6.35 35.32 13.53
C ASP A 335 7.22 34.23 14.18
N GLN A 336 7.98 34.56 15.24
CA GLN A 336 8.76 33.59 16.01
C GLN A 336 7.88 32.53 16.68
N GLN A 337 6.75 32.93 17.27
CA GLN A 337 5.82 31.99 17.89
C GLN A 337 5.13 31.11 16.85
N VAL A 338 4.84 31.63 15.66
CA VAL A 338 4.30 30.84 14.54
C VAL A 338 5.32 29.78 14.12
N ASP A 339 6.57 30.17 13.93
CA ASP A 339 7.67 29.25 13.59
C ASP A 339 7.90 28.20 14.69
N ASP A 340 7.83 28.58 15.96
CA ASP A 340 7.94 27.67 17.10
C ASP A 340 6.79 26.66 17.14
N ILE A 341 5.54 27.08 16.89
CA ILE A 341 4.38 26.18 16.85
C ILE A 341 4.50 25.20 15.68
N ILE A 342 4.86 25.70 14.49
CA ILE A 342 5.03 24.87 13.29
C ILE A 342 6.14 23.84 13.52
N SER A 343 7.28 24.27 14.07
CA SER A 343 8.44 23.40 14.28
C SER A 343 8.24 22.38 15.41
N SER A 344 7.56 22.75 16.50
CA SER A 344 7.39 21.89 17.67
C SER A 344 6.18 20.96 17.60
N GLN A 345 5.10 21.34 16.91
CA GLN A 345 3.84 20.58 16.93
C GLN A 345 3.43 20.05 15.55
N VAL A 346 3.53 20.87 14.50
CA VAL A 346 3.01 20.50 13.17
C VAL A 346 3.99 19.61 12.40
N LEU A 347 5.25 20.02 12.28
CA LEU A 347 6.27 19.27 11.55
C LEU A 347 6.53 17.87 12.12
N PRO A 348 6.56 17.63 13.45
CA PRO A 348 6.73 16.29 13.99
C PRO A 348 5.58 15.34 13.65
N LEU A 349 4.33 15.82 13.63
CA LEU A 349 3.16 15.01 13.27
C LEU A 349 3.23 14.55 11.80
N ILE A 350 3.55 15.47 10.89
CA ILE A 350 3.72 15.19 9.47
C ILE A 350 4.93 14.28 9.25
N GLY A 351 6.06 14.58 9.90
CA GLY A 351 7.29 13.81 9.78
C GLY A 351 7.12 12.37 10.26
N GLN A 352 6.40 12.16 11.38
CA GLN A 352 6.10 10.81 11.88
C GLN A 352 5.25 10.04 10.86
N LYS A 353 4.19 10.64 10.33
CA LYS A 353 3.33 9.98 9.34
C LYS A 353 4.05 9.69 8.03
N GLN A 354 4.82 10.64 7.53
CA GLN A 354 5.65 10.43 6.35
C GLN A 354 6.66 9.29 6.56
N SER A 355 7.29 9.21 7.74
CA SER A 355 8.23 8.13 8.04
C SER A 355 7.57 6.75 8.06
N GLN A 356 6.34 6.66 8.60
CA GLN A 356 5.55 5.41 8.61
C GLN A 356 5.15 4.98 7.20
N ASP A 357 4.67 5.92 6.39
CA ASP A 357 4.30 5.69 4.99
C ASP A 357 5.51 5.24 4.16
N GLU A 358 6.66 5.91 4.31
CA GLU A 358 7.92 5.54 3.64
C GLU A 358 8.42 4.15 4.07
N GLU A 359 8.34 3.82 5.35
CA GLU A 359 8.73 2.50 5.88
C GLU A 359 7.81 1.38 5.36
N GLN A 360 6.49 1.62 5.31
CA GLN A 360 5.53 0.66 4.76
C GLN A 360 5.79 0.38 3.27
N VAL A 361 5.97 1.42 2.45
CA VAL A 361 6.28 1.26 1.02
C VAL A 361 7.63 0.56 0.82
N ALA A 362 8.66 0.90 1.61
CA ALA A 362 9.96 0.25 1.54
C ALA A 362 9.90 -1.22 1.93
N ALA A 363 9.14 -1.56 2.97
CA ALA A 363 8.94 -2.95 3.39
C ALA A 363 8.23 -3.77 2.30
N LEU A 364 7.19 -3.21 1.67
CA LEU A 364 6.48 -3.85 0.56
C LEU A 364 7.39 -4.04 -0.67
N ASP A 365 8.13 -3.01 -1.08
CA ASP A 365 9.06 -3.09 -2.21
C ASP A 365 10.13 -4.17 -1.97
N GLN A 366 10.68 -4.21 -0.75
CA GLN A 366 11.68 -5.21 -0.38
C GLN A 366 11.12 -6.64 -0.42
N VAL A 367 9.91 -6.86 0.10
CA VAL A 367 9.29 -8.20 0.06
C VAL A 367 9.00 -8.61 -1.39
N CYS A 368 8.33 -7.75 -2.17
CA CYS A 368 7.92 -8.06 -3.55
C CYS A 368 9.12 -8.28 -4.48
N ARG A 369 10.04 -7.30 -4.56
CA ARG A 369 11.16 -7.37 -5.53
C ARG A 369 12.28 -8.30 -5.11
N HIS A 370 12.68 -8.26 -3.84
CA HIS A 370 13.90 -8.96 -3.42
C HIS A 370 13.67 -10.40 -2.98
N SER A 371 12.53 -10.69 -2.36
CA SER A 371 12.29 -12.03 -1.81
C SER A 371 11.41 -12.89 -2.72
N VAL A 372 10.22 -12.41 -3.11
CA VAL A 372 9.22 -13.27 -3.78
C VAL A 372 9.58 -13.52 -5.25
N SER A 373 9.84 -12.47 -6.04
CA SER A 373 10.15 -12.62 -7.48
C SER A 373 11.43 -13.45 -7.70
N ARG A 374 12.51 -13.11 -7.00
CA ARG A 374 13.79 -13.85 -7.10
C ARG A 374 13.65 -15.32 -6.70
N HIS A 375 12.91 -15.59 -5.62
CA HIS A 375 12.69 -16.95 -5.16
C HIS A 375 11.85 -17.76 -6.16
N ALA A 376 10.77 -17.17 -6.68
CA ALA A 376 9.91 -17.79 -7.68
C ALA A 376 10.69 -18.17 -8.95
N VAL A 377 11.52 -17.26 -9.47
CA VAL A 377 12.37 -17.51 -10.66
C VAL A 377 13.44 -18.58 -10.36
N SER A 378 14.05 -18.54 -9.17
CA SER A 378 15.05 -19.55 -8.81
C SER A 378 14.44 -20.94 -8.74
N ILE A 379 13.29 -21.09 -8.09
CA ILE A 379 12.60 -22.38 -7.97
C ILE A 379 12.11 -22.87 -9.32
N SER A 380 11.47 -22.01 -10.13
CA SER A 380 10.96 -22.42 -11.44
C SER A 380 12.07 -22.94 -12.34
N ARG A 381 13.26 -22.32 -12.31
CA ARG A 381 14.45 -22.79 -13.03
C ARG A 381 14.95 -24.14 -12.54
N CYS A 382 14.97 -24.37 -11.23
CA CYS A 382 15.35 -25.67 -10.66
C CYS A 382 14.37 -26.77 -11.09
N VAL A 383 13.06 -26.52 -11.00
CA VAL A 383 12.02 -27.46 -11.42
C VAL A 383 12.11 -27.75 -12.91
N PHE A 384 12.29 -26.71 -13.73
CA PHE A 384 12.49 -26.87 -15.17
C PHE A 384 13.69 -27.77 -15.49
N ALA A 385 14.85 -27.53 -14.87
CA ALA A 385 16.04 -28.34 -15.13
C ALA A 385 15.81 -29.84 -14.79
N VAL A 386 15.10 -30.12 -13.70
CA VAL A 386 14.77 -31.50 -13.29
C VAL A 386 13.79 -32.14 -14.27
N MET A 387 12.69 -31.46 -14.61
CA MET A 387 11.67 -31.98 -15.52
C MET A 387 12.22 -32.16 -16.94
N GLN A 388 13.07 -31.23 -17.39
CA GLN A 388 13.73 -31.28 -18.69
C GLN A 388 14.65 -32.49 -18.80
N ALA A 389 15.44 -32.77 -17.76
CA ALA A 389 16.29 -33.95 -17.72
C ALA A 389 15.46 -35.25 -17.69
N ALA A 390 14.37 -35.29 -16.92
CA ALA A 390 13.46 -36.45 -16.91
C ALA A 390 12.83 -36.71 -18.29
N ALA A 391 12.36 -35.65 -18.97
CA ALA A 391 11.82 -35.75 -20.33
C ALA A 391 12.86 -36.27 -21.33
N MET A 392 14.11 -35.79 -21.26
CA MET A 392 15.19 -36.27 -22.14
C MET A 392 15.49 -37.78 -21.95
N ILE A 393 15.41 -38.29 -20.71
CA ILE A 393 15.60 -39.73 -20.45
C ILE A 393 14.51 -40.55 -21.16
N TRP A 394 13.25 -40.09 -21.09
CA TRP A 394 12.13 -40.73 -21.79
C TRP A 394 12.27 -40.64 -23.32
N GLU A 395 12.57 -39.47 -23.86
CA GLU A 395 12.77 -39.28 -25.30
C GLU A 395 13.92 -40.13 -25.84
N THR A 396 15.01 -40.25 -25.08
CA THR A 396 16.13 -41.13 -25.43
C THR A 396 15.69 -42.59 -25.50
N HIS A 397 14.84 -43.04 -24.58
CA HIS A 397 14.26 -44.39 -24.63
C HIS A 397 13.35 -44.57 -25.86
N CYS A 398 12.46 -43.61 -26.14
CA CYS A 398 11.62 -43.62 -27.34
C CYS A 398 12.43 -43.67 -28.64
N CYS A 399 13.53 -42.92 -28.73
CA CYS A 399 14.42 -42.93 -29.90
C CYS A 399 15.14 -44.28 -30.06
N ARG A 400 15.59 -44.90 -28.96
CA ARG A 400 16.19 -46.24 -28.99
C ARG A 400 15.16 -47.30 -29.42
N TRP A 401 13.94 -47.20 -28.90
CA TRP A 401 12.84 -48.07 -29.29
C TRP A 401 12.56 -48.00 -30.79
N LYS A 402 12.37 -46.79 -31.34
CA LYS A 402 12.13 -46.59 -32.77
C LYS A 402 13.26 -47.13 -33.64
N ARG A 403 14.51 -46.91 -33.25
CA ARG A 403 15.66 -47.44 -33.98
C ARG A 403 15.65 -48.98 -34.03
N ARG A 404 15.35 -49.65 -32.92
CA ARG A 404 15.27 -51.12 -32.89
C ARG A 404 14.12 -51.67 -33.71
N GLU A 405 13.00 -50.97 -33.75
CA GLU A 405 11.87 -51.29 -34.63
C GLU A 405 12.26 -51.13 -36.11
N GLU A 406 12.97 -50.06 -36.47
CA GLU A 406 13.52 -49.84 -37.81
C GLU A 406 14.55 -50.91 -38.21
N GLU A 407 15.47 -51.27 -37.32
CA GLU A 407 16.46 -52.34 -37.51
C GLU A 407 15.79 -53.71 -37.72
N LEU A 408 14.76 -54.03 -36.93
CA LEU A 408 13.97 -55.24 -37.12
C LEU A 408 13.29 -55.26 -38.49
N GLN A 409 12.65 -54.14 -38.85
CA GLN A 409 11.95 -54.01 -40.12
C GLN A 409 12.92 -54.20 -41.30
N GLN A 410 14.11 -53.60 -41.22
CA GLN A 410 15.18 -53.78 -42.21
C GLN A 410 15.61 -55.25 -42.32
N HIS A 411 15.87 -55.93 -41.20
CA HIS A 411 16.25 -57.36 -41.21
C HIS A 411 15.17 -58.25 -41.83
N LEU A 412 13.90 -58.01 -41.52
CA LEU A 412 12.78 -58.76 -42.10
C LEU A 412 12.64 -58.49 -43.61
N ASP A 413 12.82 -57.25 -44.03
CA ASP A 413 12.77 -56.87 -45.45
C ASP A 413 13.95 -57.44 -46.22
N ASP A 414 15.15 -57.51 -45.64
CA ASP A 414 16.33 -58.14 -46.24
C ASP A 414 16.12 -59.65 -46.45
N ILE A 415 15.57 -60.35 -45.45
CA ILE A 415 15.23 -61.78 -45.56
C ILE A 415 14.17 -61.97 -46.66
N ARG A 416 13.14 -61.13 -46.68
CA ARG A 416 12.06 -61.17 -47.68
C ARG A 416 12.60 -60.91 -49.09
N GLN A 417 13.45 -59.90 -49.26
CA GLN A 417 14.03 -59.54 -50.56
C GLN A 417 14.98 -60.64 -51.07
N THR A 418 15.82 -61.17 -50.19
CA THR A 418 16.75 -62.27 -50.52
C THR A 418 15.97 -63.51 -50.97
N GLN A 419 14.90 -63.87 -50.23
CA GLN A 419 14.04 -64.98 -50.60
C GLN A 419 13.33 -64.74 -51.93
N GLN A 420 12.80 -63.53 -52.16
CA GLN A 420 12.13 -63.20 -53.40
C GLN A 420 13.05 -63.36 -54.61
N GLN A 421 14.30 -62.87 -54.51
CA GLN A 421 15.30 -63.06 -55.56
C GLN A 421 15.64 -64.55 -55.76
N HIS A 422 15.74 -65.31 -54.67
CA HIS A 422 16.08 -66.73 -54.72
C HIS A 422 14.95 -67.57 -55.35
N ILE A 423 13.70 -67.32 -54.98
CA ILE A 423 12.51 -67.93 -55.60
C ILE A 423 12.49 -67.58 -57.08
N GLN A 424 12.65 -66.31 -57.47
CA GLN A 424 12.67 -65.91 -58.88
C GLN A 424 13.71 -66.69 -59.70
N ARG A 425 14.94 -66.85 -59.20
CA ARG A 425 15.98 -67.64 -59.88
C ARG A 425 15.59 -69.10 -60.03
N LYS A 426 15.02 -69.71 -58.98
CA LYS A 426 14.58 -71.10 -59.00
C LYS A 426 13.34 -71.31 -59.90
N THR A 427 12.42 -70.36 -59.95
CA THR A 427 11.25 -70.38 -60.85
C THR A 427 11.70 -70.38 -62.31
N VAL A 428 12.61 -69.48 -62.70
CA VAL A 428 13.17 -69.49 -64.07
C VAL A 428 13.81 -70.84 -64.42
N ARG A 429 14.49 -71.47 -63.45
CA ARG A 429 15.06 -72.82 -63.63
C ARG A 429 13.98 -73.89 -63.79
N VAL A 430 12.91 -73.83 -62.99
CA VAL A 430 11.76 -74.76 -63.11
C VAL A 430 11.05 -74.55 -64.46
N ASP A 431 10.86 -73.32 -64.92
CA ASP A 431 10.26 -73.02 -66.21
C ASP A 431 11.07 -73.63 -67.37
N ALA A 432 12.40 -73.55 -67.30
CA ALA A 432 13.29 -74.19 -68.27
C ALA A 432 13.19 -75.73 -68.23
N LEU A 433 13.05 -76.33 -67.04
CA LEU A 433 12.86 -77.77 -66.89
C LEU A 433 11.49 -78.23 -67.40
N LEU A 434 10.43 -77.44 -67.16
CA LEU A 434 9.08 -77.70 -67.66
C LEU A 434 9.01 -77.61 -69.19
N GLU A 435 9.72 -76.66 -69.80
CA GLU A 435 9.80 -76.57 -71.26
C GLU A 435 10.58 -77.75 -71.85
N GLY A 436 11.67 -78.18 -71.20
CA GLY A 436 12.36 -79.42 -71.55
C GLY A 436 11.44 -80.64 -71.47
N LEU A 437 10.67 -80.76 -70.39
CA LEU A 437 9.71 -81.85 -70.16
C LEU A 437 8.64 -81.96 -71.27
N ARG A 438 8.18 -80.82 -71.81
CA ARG A 438 7.23 -80.78 -72.93
C ARG A 438 7.82 -81.30 -74.25
N GLN A 439 9.14 -81.32 -74.39
CA GLN A 439 9.86 -81.65 -75.63
C GLN A 439 10.52 -83.04 -75.58
N GLU A 440 10.30 -83.82 -74.52
CA GLU A 440 10.93 -85.14 -74.34
C GLU A 440 10.42 -86.18 -75.36
N SER A 441 11.33 -87.01 -75.88
CA SER A 441 11.07 -87.95 -76.99
C SER A 441 10.88 -89.42 -76.57
N SER A 442 11.07 -89.76 -75.30
CA SER A 442 10.90 -91.12 -74.77
C SER A 442 10.38 -91.12 -73.33
N GLU A 443 9.70 -92.19 -72.92
CA GLU A 443 9.09 -92.33 -71.59
C GLU A 443 10.14 -92.28 -70.46
N ASP A 444 11.28 -92.94 -70.64
CA ASP A 444 12.36 -92.96 -69.64
C ASP A 444 13.04 -91.58 -69.49
N ALA A 445 13.20 -90.84 -70.59
CA ALA A 445 13.70 -89.46 -70.55
C ALA A 445 12.69 -88.51 -69.90
N LEU A 446 11.40 -88.66 -70.23
CA LEU A 446 10.30 -87.91 -69.62
C LEU A 446 10.24 -88.12 -68.11
N LYS A 447 10.36 -89.37 -67.65
CA LYS A 447 10.37 -89.72 -66.23
C LYS A 447 11.55 -89.08 -65.50
N THR A 448 12.75 -89.15 -66.08
CA THR A 448 13.96 -88.53 -65.52
C THR A 448 13.85 -87.00 -65.46
N SER A 449 13.25 -86.38 -66.47
CA SER A 449 13.00 -84.93 -66.55
C SER A 449 11.95 -84.47 -65.54
N LEU A 450 10.90 -85.28 -65.34
CA LEU A 450 9.88 -85.08 -64.31
C LEU A 450 10.48 -85.16 -62.90
N ASP A 451 11.26 -86.20 -62.61
CA ASP A 451 11.94 -86.36 -61.32
C ASP A 451 12.86 -85.16 -61.02
N ARG A 452 13.58 -84.64 -62.03
CA ARG A 452 14.41 -83.43 -61.90
C ARG A 452 13.59 -82.16 -61.61
N THR A 453 12.41 -82.04 -62.21
CA THR A 453 11.49 -80.93 -61.98
C THR A 453 10.89 -80.99 -60.58
N VAL A 454 10.46 -82.18 -60.14
CA VAL A 454 9.95 -82.42 -58.78
C VAL A 454 11.01 -82.11 -57.72
N LEU A 455 12.26 -82.54 -57.94
CA LEU A 455 13.37 -82.19 -57.05
C LEU A 455 13.63 -80.68 -56.97
N SER A 456 13.50 -79.96 -58.09
CA SER A 456 13.66 -78.50 -58.13
C SER A 456 12.52 -77.76 -57.42
N LEU A 457 11.28 -78.27 -57.51
CA LEU A 457 10.14 -77.75 -56.76
C LEU A 457 10.30 -77.98 -55.26
N LYS A 458 10.76 -79.16 -54.85
CA LYS A 458 11.04 -79.48 -53.44
C LYS A 458 12.12 -78.56 -52.85
N ASP A 459 13.14 -78.24 -53.65
CA ASP A 459 14.19 -77.29 -53.28
C ASP A 459 13.68 -75.82 -53.16
N ILE A 460 12.61 -75.45 -53.87
CA ILE A 460 11.90 -74.17 -53.64
C ILE A 460 11.13 -74.24 -52.32
N GLU A 461 10.38 -75.32 -52.08
CA GLU A 461 9.59 -75.51 -50.87
C GLU A 461 10.46 -75.48 -49.59
N ASP A 462 11.61 -76.17 -49.62
CA ASP A 462 12.56 -76.20 -48.50
C ASP A 462 13.23 -74.83 -48.28
N SER A 463 13.51 -74.08 -49.35
CA SER A 463 14.00 -72.70 -49.24
C SER A 463 12.95 -71.77 -48.64
N CYS A 464 11.66 -71.94 -48.97
CA CYS A 464 10.59 -71.16 -48.35
C CYS A 464 10.47 -71.47 -46.85
N ARG A 465 10.59 -72.75 -46.45
CA ARG A 465 10.64 -73.14 -45.03
C ARG A 465 11.82 -72.50 -44.29
N GLN A 466 13.01 -72.48 -44.90
CA GLN A 466 14.19 -71.83 -44.33
C GLN A 466 14.00 -70.32 -44.15
N CYS A 467 13.37 -69.64 -45.12
CA CYS A 467 13.05 -68.22 -45.00
C CYS A 467 12.09 -67.93 -43.83
N VAL A 468 11.03 -68.73 -43.70
CA VAL A 468 10.09 -68.62 -42.57
C VAL A 468 10.81 -68.87 -41.24
N SER A 469 11.69 -69.88 -41.16
CA SER A 469 12.53 -70.12 -39.97
C SER A 469 13.40 -68.91 -39.63
N GLY A 470 14.07 -68.31 -40.62
CA GLY A 470 14.90 -67.12 -40.41
C GLY A 470 14.11 -65.89 -39.94
N GLN A 471 12.87 -65.69 -40.43
CA GLN A 471 11.99 -64.64 -39.91
C GLN A 471 11.58 -64.90 -38.46
N TRP A 472 11.27 -66.15 -38.11
CA TRP A 472 10.93 -66.53 -36.74
C TRP A 472 12.11 -66.35 -35.79
N GLU A 473 13.32 -66.74 -36.20
CA GLU A 473 14.53 -66.54 -35.40
C GLU A 473 14.73 -65.06 -35.08
N VAL A 474 14.59 -64.17 -36.07
CA VAL A 474 14.70 -62.72 -35.84
C VAL A 474 13.61 -62.20 -34.89
N LEU A 475 12.37 -62.67 -35.04
CA LEU A 475 11.26 -62.29 -34.17
C LEU A 475 11.39 -62.84 -32.74
N ASP A 476 12.03 -64.00 -32.55
CA ASP A 476 12.21 -64.64 -31.24
C ASP A 476 13.21 -63.86 -30.35
N HIS A 477 14.22 -63.24 -30.96
CA HIS A 477 15.21 -62.43 -30.23
C HIS A 477 14.68 -61.04 -29.85
N PHE A 478 13.66 -60.54 -30.53
CA PHE A 478 13.18 -59.16 -30.39
C PHE A 478 12.61 -58.82 -29.00
N PRO A 479 11.78 -59.67 -28.34
CA PRO A 479 11.35 -59.44 -26.97
C PRO A 479 12.50 -59.27 -25.98
N SER A 480 13.57 -60.07 -26.11
CA SER A 480 14.72 -60.01 -25.20
C SER A 480 15.44 -58.66 -25.27
N LEU A 481 15.63 -58.15 -26.50
CA LEU A 481 16.18 -56.83 -26.74
C LEU A 481 15.31 -55.76 -26.05
N PHE A 482 14.00 -55.75 -26.29
CA PHE A 482 13.13 -54.76 -25.64
C PHE A 482 13.19 -54.76 -24.11
N MET A 483 13.31 -55.94 -23.51
CA MET A 483 13.48 -56.04 -22.06
C MET A 483 14.78 -55.39 -21.59
N GLU A 484 15.89 -55.53 -22.32
CA GLU A 484 17.15 -54.84 -22.00
C GLU A 484 17.01 -53.32 -22.04
N ASP A 485 16.29 -52.79 -23.04
CA ASP A 485 16.09 -51.35 -23.18
C ASP A 485 15.17 -50.79 -22.10
N LEU A 486 14.13 -51.54 -21.72
CA LEU A 486 13.24 -51.19 -20.61
C LEU A 486 14.00 -51.19 -19.28
N VAL A 487 14.82 -52.21 -19.02
CA VAL A 487 15.69 -52.27 -17.83
C VAL A 487 16.72 -51.13 -17.84
N SER A 488 17.29 -50.82 -19.00
CA SER A 488 18.21 -49.69 -19.15
C SER A 488 17.52 -48.35 -18.85
N TYR A 489 16.30 -48.13 -19.35
CA TYR A 489 15.51 -46.94 -19.04
C TYR A 489 15.19 -46.86 -17.55
N SER A 490 14.74 -47.96 -16.95
CA SER A 490 14.44 -48.02 -15.52
C SER A 490 15.68 -47.75 -14.66
N ARG A 491 16.85 -48.27 -15.02
CA ARG A 491 18.10 -47.98 -14.32
C ARG A 491 18.47 -46.49 -14.41
N ASN A 492 18.29 -45.88 -15.59
CA ASN A 492 18.59 -44.46 -15.80
C ASN A 492 17.66 -43.56 -15.00
N ILE A 493 16.35 -43.83 -14.98
CA ILE A 493 15.39 -43.03 -14.22
C ILE A 493 15.58 -43.20 -12.70
N CYS A 494 15.87 -44.42 -12.23
CA CYS A 494 16.16 -44.66 -10.81
C CYS A 494 17.48 -44.01 -10.37
N SER A 495 18.51 -44.01 -11.22
CA SER A 495 19.75 -43.28 -10.96
C SER A 495 19.51 -41.76 -10.88
N PHE A 496 18.73 -41.22 -11.81
CA PHE A 496 18.41 -39.79 -11.86
C PHE A 496 17.66 -39.31 -10.61
N PHE A 497 16.62 -40.04 -10.19
CA PHE A 497 15.84 -39.72 -8.98
C PHE A 497 16.43 -40.32 -7.68
N ARG A 498 17.57 -41.02 -7.75
CA ARG A 498 18.23 -41.72 -6.63
C ARG A 498 17.31 -42.71 -5.91
N LEU A 499 16.50 -43.45 -6.67
CA LEU A 499 15.61 -44.49 -6.17
C LEU A 499 16.37 -45.80 -5.94
N SER A 500 16.01 -46.54 -4.89
CA SER A 500 16.71 -47.76 -4.44
C SER A 500 16.49 -48.99 -5.32
N HIS A 501 15.42 -49.01 -6.12
CA HIS A 501 15.04 -50.18 -6.90
C HIS A 501 14.77 -49.81 -8.37
N ALA A 502 15.52 -50.43 -9.28
CA ALA A 502 15.18 -50.44 -10.70
C ALA A 502 14.21 -51.60 -10.98
N TYR A 503 13.40 -51.44 -12.02
CA TYR A 503 12.53 -52.50 -12.53
C TYR A 503 13.37 -53.74 -12.86
N LEU A 504 13.03 -54.83 -12.20
CA LEU A 504 13.52 -56.17 -12.48
C LEU A 504 12.35 -56.93 -13.10
N PRO A 505 12.45 -57.33 -14.38
CA PRO A 505 11.45 -58.22 -14.93
C PRO A 505 11.50 -59.55 -14.20
N VAL A 506 10.33 -60.02 -13.76
CA VAL A 506 10.17 -61.42 -13.34
C VAL A 506 10.48 -62.25 -14.57
N THR A 507 11.55 -63.03 -14.52
CA THR A 507 11.93 -63.95 -15.59
C THR A 507 10.74 -64.86 -15.91
N MET A 508 10.26 -64.79 -17.15
CA MET A 508 9.27 -65.69 -17.75
C MET A 508 9.83 -67.11 -17.96
N GLU A 509 10.67 -67.61 -17.05
CA GLU A 509 11.24 -68.97 -17.08
C GLU A 509 10.74 -69.85 -15.92
N THR A 510 9.84 -69.36 -15.06
CA THR A 510 9.44 -70.11 -13.84
C THR A 510 8.03 -70.70 -13.86
N THR A 511 7.38 -70.83 -15.02
CA THR A 511 6.01 -71.41 -15.10
C THR A 511 5.84 -72.56 -16.10
N ILE A 512 6.92 -73.22 -16.50
CA ILE A 512 6.85 -74.49 -17.25
C ILE A 512 7.69 -75.56 -16.52
N SER A 513 7.31 -75.89 -15.29
CA SER A 513 7.89 -77.02 -14.55
C SER A 513 6.88 -77.72 -13.63
N HIS A 514 5.58 -77.64 -13.92
CA HIS A 514 4.56 -78.38 -13.15
C HIS A 514 3.46 -78.97 -14.04
N THR A 515 3.84 -79.66 -15.11
CA THR A 515 2.94 -80.64 -15.76
C THR A 515 3.76 -81.79 -16.34
N HIS A 516 4.34 -82.65 -15.49
CA HIS A 516 4.57 -84.07 -15.81
C HIS A 516 5.08 -84.80 -14.56
N THR A 517 4.15 -85.38 -13.79
CA THR A 517 4.33 -86.61 -12.99
C THR A 517 3.01 -86.95 -12.30
N ARG A 518 2.10 -87.58 -13.05
CA ARG A 518 1.07 -88.44 -12.46
C ARG A 518 0.60 -89.49 -13.48
N SER A 519 1.30 -90.62 -13.49
CA SER A 519 0.73 -91.97 -13.51
C SER A 519 1.81 -92.94 -13.06
#